data_AF-A0A662I0K1-F1
#
_entry.id   AF-A0A662I0K1-F1
#
_cell.length_a   1.000
_cell.length_b   1.000
_cell.length_c   1.000
_cell.angle_alpha   90.00
_cell.angle_beta   90.00
_cell.angle_gamma   90.00
#
_symmetry.space_group_name_H-M   'P 1'
#
loop_
_entity.id
_entity.type
_entity.pdbx_description
1 polymer ?
#
loop_
_entity_poly.entity_id
_entity_poly.type
_entity_poly.pdbx_seq_one_letter_code
_entity_poly.pdbx_strand_id
1 'polypeptide(L)'
;MTLEEKIAQLGTVEIRQLVDENNRFSLDRARELLRNGIGQITRVSGGLEVGPREAAKLANEIQRFLVEETRLGIPAIIHEECLSGFMAKTATTFPQAIGLASTWNPELVGKVTDFIRRQMRRVGAHQGLAPLLDVARDPR
;
A
#
# COMPACT_ATOMS: atom_id res chain seq x y z
N MET A 1 -8.91 -5.25 23.62
CA MET A 1 -9.58 -4.59 22.49
C MET A 1 -11.07 -4.62 22.69
N THR A 2 -11.79 -3.52 22.43
CA THR A 2 -13.26 -3.48 22.35
C THR A 2 -13.77 -4.20 21.09
N LEU A 3 -15.08 -4.34 20.92
CA LEU A 3 -15.65 -4.90 19.70
C LEU A 3 -15.36 -4.00 18.48
N GLU A 4 -15.48 -2.69 18.64
CA GLU A 4 -15.27 -1.68 17.60
C GLU A 4 -13.81 -1.68 17.12
N GLU A 5 -12.86 -1.81 18.05
CA GLU A 5 -11.45 -1.94 17.71
C GLU A 5 -11.14 -3.24 16.96
N LYS A 6 -11.78 -4.36 17.33
CA LYS A 6 -11.64 -5.63 16.59
C LYS A 6 -12.18 -5.50 15.17
N ILE A 7 -13.35 -4.86 15.02
CA ILE A 7 -13.95 -4.59 13.70
C ILE A 7 -13.01 -3.70 12.87
N ALA A 8 -12.42 -2.66 13.48
CA ALA A 8 -11.48 -1.77 12.79
C ALA A 8 -10.27 -2.52 12.23
N GLN A 9 -9.76 -3.54 12.93
CA GLN A 9 -8.65 -4.37 12.44
C GLN A 9 -9.00 -5.24 11.21
N LEU A 10 -10.30 -5.43 10.92
CA LEU A 10 -10.76 -6.11 9.71
C LEU A 10 -11.01 -5.13 8.55
N GLY A 11 -10.92 -3.82 8.81
CA GLY A 11 -11.21 -2.76 7.87
C GLY A 11 -9.97 -2.26 7.10
N THR A 12 -10.26 -1.47 6.07
CA THR A 12 -9.26 -0.73 5.29
C THR A 12 -9.74 0.70 5.07
N VAL A 13 -8.82 1.66 5.18
CA VAL A 13 -9.07 3.07 4.79
C VAL A 13 -8.22 3.41 3.56
N GLU A 14 -8.80 4.13 2.61
CA GLU A 14 -8.08 4.60 1.42
C GLU A 14 -7.40 5.94 1.69
N ILE A 15 -6.19 6.11 1.17
CA ILE A 15 -5.33 7.25 1.51
C ILE A 15 -5.98 8.62 1.26
N ARG A 16 -6.82 8.79 0.23
CA ARG A 16 -7.48 10.09 -0.07
C ARG A 16 -8.43 10.52 1.04
N GLN A 17 -8.92 9.57 1.84
CA GLN A 17 -9.73 9.87 3.01
C GLN A 17 -8.90 10.41 4.18
N LEU A 18 -7.57 10.26 4.16
CA LEU A 18 -6.67 10.68 5.24
C LEU A 18 -5.83 11.92 4.91
N VAL A 19 -6.01 12.50 3.72
CA VAL A 19 -5.27 13.70 3.30
C VAL A 19 -6.18 14.89 3.00
N ASP A 20 -5.61 16.08 3.06
CA ASP A 20 -6.23 17.33 2.60
C ASP A 20 -6.17 17.46 1.06
N GLU A 21 -6.69 18.56 0.52
CA GLU A 21 -6.68 18.89 -0.92
C GLU A 21 -5.27 19.05 -1.51
N ASN A 22 -4.25 19.19 -0.66
CA ASN A 22 -2.84 19.31 -1.03
C ASN A 22 -2.07 17.99 -0.82
N ASN A 23 -2.76 16.86 -0.62
CA ASN A 23 -2.19 15.55 -0.34
C ASN A 23 -1.34 15.50 0.95
N ARG A 24 -1.64 16.35 1.95
CA ARG A 24 -0.99 16.30 3.26
C ARG A 24 -1.85 15.57 4.27
N PHE A 25 -1.24 14.85 5.20
CA PHE A 25 -1.95 14.10 6.23
C PHE A 25 -2.87 15.02 7.07
N SER A 26 -4.14 14.65 7.19
CA SER A 26 -5.15 15.39 7.95
C SER A 26 -5.41 14.72 9.29
N LEU A 27 -5.00 15.39 10.38
CA LEU A 27 -5.22 14.90 11.75
C LEU A 27 -6.70 14.78 12.11
N ASP A 28 -7.55 15.69 11.63
CA ASP A 28 -8.98 15.67 11.94
C ASP A 28 -9.66 14.46 11.29
N ARG A 29 -9.34 14.19 10.02
CA ARG A 29 -9.83 12.97 9.34
C ARG A 29 -9.27 11.70 9.97
N ALA A 30 -8.01 11.70 10.40
CA ALA A 30 -7.41 10.58 11.09
C ALA A 30 -8.08 10.31 12.45
N ARG A 31 -8.39 11.34 13.24
CA ARG A 31 -9.14 11.22 14.49
C ARG A 31 -10.55 10.68 14.25
N GLU A 32 -11.19 11.07 13.16
CA GLU A 32 -12.52 10.55 12.83
C GLU A 32 -12.46 9.07 12.42
N LEU A 33 -11.61 8.74 11.44
CA LEU A 33 -11.60 7.45 10.76
C LEU A 33 -10.78 6.38 11.49
N LEU A 34 -9.72 6.76 12.21
CA LEU A 34 -8.73 5.86 12.81
C LEU A 34 -8.77 5.83 14.34
N ARG A 35 -9.75 6.45 15.00
CA ARG A 35 -9.86 6.50 16.48
C ARG A 35 -9.76 5.13 17.17
N ASN A 36 -10.27 4.08 16.53
CA ASN A 36 -10.27 2.71 17.05
C ASN A 36 -9.10 1.87 16.47
N GLY A 37 -8.12 2.52 15.83
CA GLY A 37 -7.14 1.90 14.96
C GLY A 37 -7.71 1.56 13.58
N ILE A 38 -6.92 0.85 12.78
CA ILE A 38 -7.34 0.27 11.49
C ILE A 38 -6.42 -0.91 11.16
N GLY A 39 -6.94 -1.90 10.45
CA GLY A 39 -6.14 -3.05 9.99
C GLY A 39 -5.20 -2.66 8.85
N GLN A 40 -5.74 -1.98 7.84
CA GLN A 40 -4.97 -1.66 6.63
C GLN A 40 -5.21 -0.24 6.12
N ILE A 41 -4.19 0.30 5.45
CA ILE A 41 -4.30 1.51 4.64
C ILE A 41 -3.96 1.15 3.20
N THR A 42 -4.86 1.49 2.29
CA THR A 42 -4.68 1.17 0.88
C THR A 42 -4.11 2.36 0.10
N ARG A 43 -3.14 2.06 -0.77
CA ARG A 43 -2.64 2.94 -1.83
C ARG A 43 -1.96 4.24 -1.38
N VAL A 44 -1.19 4.26 -0.29
CA VAL A 44 -0.52 5.48 0.21
C VAL A 44 0.31 6.22 -0.86
N SER A 45 1.07 5.46 -1.66
CA SER A 45 1.98 5.99 -2.67
C SER A 45 1.33 6.08 -4.05
N GLY A 46 0.40 5.18 -4.35
CA GLY A 46 -0.17 5.07 -5.69
C GLY A 46 -1.62 5.53 -5.82
N GLY A 47 -2.27 5.91 -4.72
CA GLY A 47 -3.59 6.55 -4.68
C GLY A 47 -3.50 8.08 -4.78
N LEU A 48 -2.32 8.64 -4.54
CA LEU A 48 -2.02 10.07 -4.62
C LEU A 48 -0.95 10.33 -5.69
N GLU A 49 -0.88 11.58 -6.17
CA GLU A 49 0.12 11.98 -7.15
C GLU A 49 1.41 12.53 -6.52
N VAL A 50 1.96 11.79 -5.55
CA VAL A 50 3.09 12.22 -4.71
C VAL A 50 4.39 11.51 -5.08
N GLY A 51 5.53 12.15 -4.81
CA GLY A 51 6.85 11.54 -4.96
C GLY A 51 7.15 10.52 -3.86
N PRO A 52 8.23 9.71 -4.02
CA PRO A 52 8.56 8.65 -3.07
C PRO A 52 8.92 9.18 -1.67
N ARG A 53 9.49 10.38 -1.58
CA ARG A 53 9.84 10.99 -0.28
C ARG A 53 8.59 11.42 0.47
N GLU A 54 7.64 12.03 -0.24
CA GLU A 54 6.36 12.48 0.30
C GLU A 54 5.52 11.27 0.73
N ALA A 55 5.45 10.21 -0.09
CA ALA A 55 4.79 8.96 0.26
C ALA A 55 5.37 8.34 1.55
N ALA A 56 6.70 8.28 1.68
CA ALA A 56 7.35 7.78 2.90
C ALA A 56 7.03 8.64 4.13
N LYS A 57 6.95 9.96 3.98
CA LYS A 57 6.54 10.87 5.07
C LYS A 57 5.10 10.61 5.50
N LEU A 58 4.17 10.54 4.54
CA LEU A 58 2.76 10.24 4.80
C LEU A 58 2.59 8.89 5.49
N ALA A 59 3.28 7.84 5.01
CA ALA A 59 3.28 6.54 5.65
C ALA A 59 3.72 6.64 7.12
N ASN A 60 4.81 7.36 7.40
CA ASN A 60 5.30 7.54 8.77
C ASN A 60 4.35 8.37 9.65
N GLU A 61 3.70 9.39 9.09
CA GLU A 61 2.69 10.21 9.81
C GLU A 61 1.48 9.38 10.22
N ILE A 62 0.97 8.53 9.31
CA ILE A 62 -0.14 7.62 9.58
C ILE A 62 0.26 6.59 10.65
N GLN A 63 1.43 5.97 10.51
CA GLN A 63 1.91 4.98 11.50
C GLN A 63 2.12 5.62 12.87
N ARG A 64 2.70 6.82 12.92
CA ARG A 64 2.90 7.57 14.16
C ARG A 64 1.56 7.88 14.83
N PHE A 65 0.56 8.35 14.08
CA PHE A 65 -0.78 8.56 14.62
C PHE A 65 -1.35 7.27 15.23
N LEU A 66 -1.28 6.15 14.50
CA LEU A 66 -1.80 4.87 14.99
C LEU A 66 -1.10 4.39 16.27
N VAL A 67 0.22 4.60 16.37
CA VAL A 67 1.02 4.18 17.52
C VAL A 67 0.85 5.11 18.73
N GLU A 68 0.85 6.42 18.51
CA GLU A 68 0.92 7.43 19.59
C GLU A 68 -0.45 7.97 20.01
N GLU A 69 -1.44 8.02 19.10
CA GLU A 69 -2.72 8.70 19.32
C GLU A 69 -3.90 7.72 19.47
N THR A 70 -3.70 6.41 19.25
CA THR A 70 -4.74 5.40 19.50
C THR A 70 -4.43 4.58 20.75
N ARG A 71 -5.47 4.16 21.45
CA ARG A 71 -5.37 3.39 22.71
C ARG A 71 -4.59 2.08 22.57
N LEU A 72 -4.59 1.47 21.38
CA LEU A 72 -3.97 0.18 21.13
C LEU A 72 -2.51 0.28 20.70
N GLY A 73 -2.10 1.40 20.12
CA GLY A 73 -0.76 1.56 19.56
C GLY A 73 -0.41 0.57 18.44
N ILE A 74 -1.41 0.03 17.73
CA ILE A 74 -1.20 -0.99 16.68
C ILE A 74 -1.01 -0.31 15.32
N PRO A 75 0.13 -0.51 14.63
CA PRO A 75 0.36 0.01 13.29
C PRO A 75 -0.50 -0.70 12.24
N ALA A 76 -0.82 -0.01 11.14
CA ALA A 76 -1.59 -0.60 10.04
C ALA A 76 -0.70 -1.27 8.99
N ILE A 77 -1.23 -2.27 8.30
CA ILE A 77 -0.61 -2.80 7.08
C ILE A 77 -0.88 -1.82 5.94
N ILE A 78 0.18 -1.23 5.39
CA ILE A 78 0.08 -0.45 4.16
C ILE A 78 0.21 -1.39 2.97
N HIS A 79 -0.79 -1.43 2.08
CA HIS A 79 -0.73 -2.25 0.88
C HIS A 79 -0.88 -1.45 -0.41
N GLU A 80 -0.29 -1.97 -1.48
CA GLU A 80 -0.16 -1.29 -2.77
C GLU A 80 -0.39 -2.25 -3.95
N GLU A 81 -0.76 -1.70 -5.10
CA GLU A 81 -0.75 -2.42 -6.37
C GLU A 81 0.68 -2.57 -6.88
N CYS A 82 1.04 -3.78 -7.31
CA CYS A 82 2.40 -4.06 -7.78
C CYS A 82 2.50 -5.11 -8.90
N LEU A 83 1.44 -5.26 -9.72
CA LEU A 83 1.32 -6.31 -10.74
C LEU A 83 2.46 -6.30 -11.78
N SER A 84 2.81 -5.13 -12.30
CA SER A 84 3.79 -4.95 -13.37
C SER A 84 4.88 -3.96 -12.99
N GLY A 85 5.30 -4.01 -11.72
CA GLY A 85 6.03 -2.92 -11.07
C GLY A 85 5.21 -2.30 -9.96
N PHE A 86 5.87 -1.65 -9.01
CA PHE A 86 5.19 -0.89 -7.96
C PHE A 86 4.41 0.27 -8.60
N MET A 87 3.07 0.28 -8.49
CA MET A 87 2.24 1.28 -9.15
C MET A 87 2.21 2.60 -8.36
N ALA A 88 3.30 3.36 -8.46
CA ALA A 88 3.48 4.67 -7.84
C ALA A 88 4.32 5.59 -8.73
N LYS A 89 4.28 6.91 -8.45
CA LYS A 89 5.04 7.92 -9.22
C LYS A 89 6.54 7.57 -9.23
N THR A 90 7.16 7.69 -10.41
CA THR A 90 8.59 7.40 -10.69
C THR A 90 9.08 5.98 -10.42
N ALA A 91 8.21 5.04 -10.03
CA ALA A 91 8.58 3.65 -9.86
C ALA A 91 8.86 2.96 -11.21
N THR A 92 9.61 1.87 -11.18
CA THR A 92 9.97 1.13 -12.39
C THR A 92 8.81 0.27 -12.86
N THR A 93 8.47 0.38 -14.15
CA THR A 93 7.48 -0.47 -14.82
C THR A 93 8.17 -1.63 -15.53
N PHE A 94 7.63 -2.83 -15.36
CA PHE A 94 8.05 -4.07 -16.01
C PHE A 94 7.00 -4.52 -17.05
N PRO A 95 7.33 -5.45 -17.95
CA PRO A 95 6.32 -6.14 -18.75
C PRO A 95 5.20 -6.71 -17.87
N GLN A 96 3.98 -6.76 -18.40
CA GLN A 96 2.85 -7.40 -17.73
C GLN A 96 3.12 -8.91 -17.48
N ALA A 97 2.35 -9.53 -16.59
CA ALA A 97 2.53 -10.93 -16.20
C ALA A 97 2.65 -11.89 -17.40
N ILE A 98 1.84 -11.72 -18.45
CA ILE A 98 1.92 -12.54 -19.67
C ILE A 98 3.23 -12.31 -20.45
N GLY A 99 3.76 -11.08 -20.46
CA GLY A 99 5.04 -10.76 -21.09
C GLY A 99 6.23 -11.34 -20.31
N LEU A 100 6.17 -11.31 -18.97
CA LEU A 100 7.17 -11.97 -18.12
C LEU A 100 7.10 -13.49 -18.26
N ALA A 101 5.91 -14.07 -18.38
CA ALA A 101 5.72 -15.51 -18.59
C ALA A 101 6.39 -15.98 -19.90
N SER A 102 6.31 -15.19 -20.97
CA SER A 102 6.96 -15.48 -22.25
C SER A 102 8.50 -15.57 -22.18
N THR A 103 9.13 -15.16 -21.08
CA THR A 103 10.57 -15.34 -20.87
C THR A 103 10.95 -16.77 -20.48
N TRP A 104 9.99 -17.57 -19.96
CA TRP A 104 10.23 -18.89 -19.37
C TRP A 104 11.36 -18.91 -18.33
N ASN A 105 11.59 -17.79 -17.63
CA ASN A 105 12.70 -17.63 -16.70
C ASN A 105 12.21 -17.24 -15.29
N PRO A 106 11.92 -18.23 -14.42
CA PRO A 106 11.49 -17.98 -13.04
C PRO A 106 12.50 -17.21 -12.20
N GLU A 107 13.80 -17.40 -12.43
CA GLU A 107 14.86 -16.68 -11.70
C GLU A 107 14.82 -15.17 -12.02
N LEU A 108 14.60 -14.82 -13.29
CA LEU A 108 14.39 -13.44 -13.71
C LEU A 108 13.15 -12.83 -13.05
N VAL A 109 12.03 -13.57 -13.01
CA VAL A 109 10.81 -13.11 -12.32
C VAL A 109 11.07 -12.88 -10.83
N GLY A 110 11.84 -13.76 -10.17
CA GLY A 110 12.27 -13.57 -8.78
C GLY A 110 13.10 -12.29 -8.57
N LYS A 111 13.99 -11.95 -9.51
CA LYS A 111 14.76 -10.69 -9.46
C LYS A 111 13.86 -9.46 -9.65
N VAL A 112 12.86 -9.55 -10.53
CA VAL A 112 11.88 -8.49 -10.75
C VAL A 112 11.05 -8.25 -9.48
N THR A 113 10.49 -9.30 -8.87
CA THR A 113 9.67 -9.16 -7.67
C THR A 113 10.48 -8.69 -6.46
N ASP A 114 11.74 -9.10 -6.32
CA ASP A 114 12.63 -8.54 -5.31
C ASP A 114 12.90 -7.04 -5.51
N PHE A 115 13.08 -6.59 -6.76
CA PHE A 115 13.23 -5.17 -7.07
C PHE A 115 11.97 -4.38 -6.67
N ILE A 116 10.79 -4.89 -7.04
CA ILE A 116 9.49 -4.30 -6.67
C ILE A 116 9.35 -4.19 -5.16
N ARG A 117 9.61 -5.29 -4.43
CA ARG A 117 9.62 -5.34 -2.96
C ARG A 117 10.51 -4.25 -2.38
N ARG A 118 11.74 -4.08 -2.90
CA ARG A 118 12.68 -3.04 -2.42
C ARG A 118 12.13 -1.63 -2.64
N GLN A 119 11.47 -1.34 -3.76
CA GLN A 119 10.85 -0.03 -3.97
C GLN A 119 9.69 0.22 -3.00
N MET A 120 8.80 -0.76 -2.83
CA MET A 120 7.65 -0.67 -1.93
C MET A 120 8.08 -0.46 -0.47
N ARG A 121 9.04 -1.25 0.02
CA ARG A 121 9.51 -1.14 1.42
C ARG A 121 10.15 0.23 1.71
N ARG A 122 10.78 0.87 0.72
CA ARG A 122 11.41 2.20 0.89
C ARG A 122 10.41 3.33 1.15
N VAL A 123 9.14 3.13 0.80
CA VAL A 123 8.08 4.13 1.00
C VAL A 123 7.03 3.69 2.01
N GLY A 124 7.32 2.65 2.80
CA GLY A 124 6.47 2.23 3.91
C GLY A 124 5.38 1.23 3.55
N ALA A 125 5.31 0.75 2.30
CA ALA A 125 4.38 -0.34 1.94
C ALA A 125 4.89 -1.70 2.46
N HIS A 126 3.96 -2.54 2.91
CA HIS A 126 4.22 -3.84 3.54
C HIS A 126 3.78 -5.00 2.66
N GLN A 127 2.67 -4.82 1.93
CA GLN A 127 2.00 -5.86 1.17
C GLN A 127 1.75 -5.39 -0.27
N GLY A 128 1.99 -6.27 -1.23
CA GLY A 128 1.60 -6.08 -2.62
C GLY A 128 0.34 -6.87 -2.93
N LEU A 129 -0.59 -6.27 -3.68
CA LEU A 129 -1.78 -6.93 -4.24
C LEU A 129 -1.42 -7.66 -5.54
N ALA A 130 -0.45 -8.56 -5.46
CA ALA A 130 0.08 -9.35 -6.55
C ALA A 130 0.72 -10.64 -5.98
N PRO A 131 0.91 -11.69 -6.78
CA PRO A 131 0.64 -11.80 -8.21
C PRO A 131 -0.83 -12.09 -8.54
N LEU A 132 -1.21 -11.89 -9.80
CA LEU A 132 -2.40 -12.54 -10.37
C LEU A 132 -2.04 -13.98 -10.75
N LEU A 133 -2.84 -14.94 -10.27
CA LEU A 133 -2.68 -16.37 -10.53
C LEU A 133 -3.86 -16.96 -11.31
N ASP A 134 -4.65 -16.09 -11.93
CA ASP A 134 -5.74 -16.51 -12.81
C ASP A 134 -5.19 -17.23 -14.05
N VAL A 135 -5.92 -18.24 -14.52
CA VAL A 135 -5.56 -19.00 -15.72
C VAL A 135 -6.26 -18.38 -16.92
N ALA A 136 -5.49 -17.71 -17.79
CA ALA A 136 -5.97 -17.08 -19.01
C ALA A 136 -6.38 -18.12 -20.07
N ARG A 137 -7.59 -18.68 -19.94
CA ARG A 137 -8.17 -19.65 -20.89
C ARG A 137 -9.08 -19.03 -21.95
N ASP A 138 -9.46 -17.78 -21.75
CA ASP A 138 -10.34 -17.03 -22.64
C ASP A 138 -9.62 -15.74 -23.06
N PRO A 139 -9.37 -15.50 -24.36
CA PRO A 139 -8.72 -14.29 -24.85
C PRO A 139 -9.68 -13.10 -25.07
N ARG A 140 -10.99 -13.27 -24.87
CA ARG A 140 -12.00 -12.20 -24.97
C ARG A 140 -12.00 -11.30 -23.74
#